data_AF-A0A916M8N5-F1
#
_entry.id   AF-A0A916M8N5-F1
#
_cell.length_a   1.000
_cell.length_b   1.000
_cell.length_c   1.000
_cell.angle_alpha   90.00
_cell.angle_beta   90.00
_cell.angle_gamma   90.00
#
_symmetry.space_group_name_H-M   'P 1'
#
loop_
_entity.id
_entity.type
_entity.pdbx_description
1 polymer ?
#
loop_
_entity_poly.entity_id
_entity_poly.type
_entity_poly.pdbx_seq_one_letter_code
_entity_poly.pdbx_strand_id
1 'polypeptide(L)'
;MADQSKPVTGDDVMRLASERSALPWETQTTLHVPRGEVDSGKSDKLLRALRASDRVKASVKEKSDDELLDHYQLAQGQSLTNLGVLCLGRQNHRAQLTTAPVIQFIKYDEHGQKVNKLVWDDHTQSPMELIESVWLEVPDFRERYELPDGLYRQNEPAFDEIVVRELLVNALVHRPHTQRGDIFLNLHPDRLEVVNPGPLPLGVTPQNVLHTTVRRNEHLARLFHDLKLMEREGSGFDKIFEVLLSQGRPAPELIETHDRVQVTVSRRILKPEVIDFIAKADQTYQLTQRERIALGLLAQHDALTARELATTLELPSVEALQPWLKRLLDWHLVQSAGRTQATRYFVDPGLLRSLKFAGETTLKRIEPHRLAALVLEDLQRYPESAISDIHKRVGGEIHTKQVKRALEELIERGAVRFEGNYRWRRYWAVA
;
A
#
# COMPACT_ATOMS: atom_id res chain seq x y z
N MET A 1 5.28 14.77 -25.38
CA MET A 1 5.52 14.25 -26.74
C MET A 1 4.31 13.40 -27.12
N ALA A 2 3.38 13.91 -27.93
CA ALA A 2 2.13 13.21 -28.28
C ALA A 2 1.91 13.04 -29.81
N ASP A 3 2.86 13.49 -30.63
CA ASP A 3 2.71 13.55 -32.11
C ASP A 3 3.43 12.41 -32.86
N GLN A 4 3.76 11.30 -32.20
CA GLN A 4 4.35 10.14 -32.88
C GLN A 4 3.31 9.03 -33.06
N SER A 5 2.93 8.77 -34.32
CA SER A 5 2.14 7.60 -34.69
C SER A 5 3.06 6.41 -34.89
N LYS A 6 2.81 5.30 -34.19
CA LYS A 6 3.56 4.04 -34.30
C LYS A 6 2.65 2.95 -34.87
N PRO A 7 3.18 2.01 -35.69
CA PRO A 7 2.42 0.86 -36.16
C PRO A 7 1.88 0.04 -34.98
N VAL A 8 0.62 -0.37 -35.06
CA VAL A 8 -0.06 -1.22 -34.07
C VAL A 8 0.10 -2.68 -34.51
N THR A 9 0.62 -3.55 -33.62
CA THR A 9 0.69 -5.00 -33.88
C THR A 9 -0.61 -5.71 -33.49
N GLY A 10 -0.79 -6.98 -33.87
CA GLY A 10 -2.00 -7.74 -33.51
C GLY A 10 -2.24 -7.80 -32.00
N ASP A 11 -1.17 -7.98 -31.22
CA ASP A 11 -1.21 -8.02 -29.76
C ASP A 11 -1.56 -6.64 -29.15
N ASP A 12 -1.20 -5.55 -29.83
CA ASP A 12 -1.57 -4.20 -29.41
C ASP A 12 -3.07 -3.93 -29.59
N VAL A 13 -3.70 -4.49 -30.63
CA VAL A 13 -5.15 -4.32 -30.85
C VAL A 13 -5.94 -4.93 -29.68
N MET A 14 -5.62 -6.16 -29.29
CA MET A 14 -6.31 -6.84 -28.18
C MET A 14 -6.03 -6.17 -26.84
N ARG A 15 -4.78 -5.74 -26.60
CA ARG A 15 -4.42 -4.98 -25.40
C ARG A 15 -5.18 -3.66 -25.31
N LEU A 16 -5.17 -2.84 -26.36
CA LEU A 16 -5.87 -1.55 -26.39
C LEU A 16 -7.39 -1.70 -26.23
N ALA A 17 -7.99 -2.73 -26.83
CA ALA A 17 -9.41 -3.04 -26.66
C ALA A 17 -9.76 -3.41 -25.21
N SER A 18 -8.91 -4.20 -24.55
CA SER A 18 -9.06 -4.55 -23.13
C SER A 18 -8.85 -3.34 -22.22
N GLU A 19 -7.88 -2.47 -22.51
CA GLU A 19 -7.58 -1.27 -21.73
C GLU A 19 -8.68 -0.20 -21.81
N ARG A 20 -9.50 -0.20 -22.88
CA ARG A 20 -10.70 0.65 -22.99
C ARG A 20 -11.96 0.01 -22.43
N SER A 21 -11.84 -1.13 -21.74
CA SER A 21 -12.93 -1.89 -21.13
C SER A 21 -14.04 -2.33 -22.10
N ALA A 22 -13.75 -2.39 -23.41
CA ALA A 22 -14.73 -2.84 -24.40
C ALA A 22 -14.96 -4.35 -24.32
N LEU A 23 -13.89 -5.12 -24.04
CA LEU A 23 -13.88 -6.57 -23.86
C LEU A 23 -12.83 -6.96 -22.80
N PRO A 24 -13.11 -6.79 -21.49
CA PRO A 24 -12.16 -7.13 -20.44
C PRO A 24 -11.76 -8.60 -20.53
N TRP A 25 -10.46 -8.89 -20.60
CA TRP A 25 -9.97 -10.27 -20.68
C TRP A 25 -10.48 -11.15 -19.53
N GLU A 26 -10.57 -10.56 -18.33
CA GLU A 26 -10.93 -11.25 -17.08
C GLU A 26 -12.30 -11.94 -17.13
N THR A 27 -13.27 -11.36 -17.84
CA THR A 27 -14.67 -11.82 -17.84
C THR A 27 -14.99 -12.76 -19.01
N GLN A 28 -14.06 -12.96 -19.95
CA GLN A 28 -14.28 -13.85 -21.08
C GLN A 28 -14.37 -15.31 -20.63
N THR A 29 -15.22 -16.10 -21.28
CA THR A 29 -15.44 -17.53 -21.00
C THR A 29 -14.90 -18.42 -22.11
N THR A 30 -13.83 -17.98 -22.79
CA THR A 30 -13.31 -18.54 -24.05
C THR A 30 -12.96 -20.03 -24.00
N LEU A 31 -12.53 -20.54 -22.83
CA LEU A 31 -12.20 -21.96 -22.66
C LEU A 31 -13.43 -22.84 -22.39
N HIS A 32 -14.60 -22.26 -22.14
CA HIS A 32 -15.85 -22.95 -21.81
C HIS A 32 -15.73 -23.97 -20.65
N VAL A 33 -14.77 -23.77 -19.75
CA VAL A 33 -14.58 -24.64 -18.57
C VAL A 33 -15.84 -24.59 -17.71
N PRO A 34 -16.50 -25.72 -17.41
CA PRO A 34 -17.71 -25.71 -16.59
C PRO A 34 -17.45 -25.12 -15.21
N ARG A 35 -18.40 -24.33 -14.67
CA ARG A 35 -18.22 -23.65 -13.37
C ARG A 35 -17.93 -24.60 -12.19
N GLY A 36 -18.36 -25.86 -12.30
CA GLY A 36 -18.08 -26.91 -11.31
C GLY A 36 -16.70 -27.57 -11.46
N GLU A 37 -15.99 -27.35 -12.57
CA GLU A 37 -14.66 -27.94 -12.82
C GLU A 37 -13.52 -27.08 -12.25
N VAL A 38 -13.64 -26.79 -10.96
CA VAL A 38 -12.62 -26.09 -10.17
C VAL A 38 -11.66 -27.07 -9.49
N ASP A 39 -10.54 -26.54 -9.04
CA ASP A 39 -9.74 -27.10 -7.96
C ASP A 39 -10.48 -26.82 -6.63
N SER A 40 -11.01 -27.88 -6.01
CA SER A 40 -11.83 -27.76 -4.80
C SER A 40 -11.06 -27.16 -3.63
N GLY A 41 -9.77 -27.50 -3.47
CA GLY A 41 -8.94 -26.97 -2.40
C GLY A 41 -8.76 -25.45 -2.53
N LYS A 42 -8.53 -24.96 -3.76
CA LYS A 42 -8.41 -23.53 -4.04
C LYS A 42 -9.73 -22.79 -3.90
N SER A 43 -10.81 -23.38 -4.40
CA SER A 43 -12.17 -22.84 -4.25
C SER A 43 -12.52 -22.66 -2.78
N ASP A 44 -12.34 -23.71 -1.98
CA ASP A 44 -12.64 -23.68 -0.55
C ASP A 44 -11.75 -22.70 0.22
N LYS A 45 -10.46 -22.61 -0.12
CA LYS A 45 -9.53 -21.63 0.48
C LYS A 45 -9.97 -20.20 0.15
N LEU A 46 -10.27 -19.91 -1.12
CA LEU A 46 -10.68 -18.59 -1.58
C LEU A 46 -12.00 -18.14 -0.93
N LEU A 47 -13.04 -18.97 -1.00
CA LEU A 47 -14.37 -18.63 -0.50
C LEU A 47 -14.37 -18.43 1.02
N ARG A 48 -13.61 -19.25 1.76
CA ARG A 48 -13.41 -19.06 3.21
C ARG A 48 -12.69 -17.74 3.50
N ALA A 49 -11.63 -17.41 2.76
CA ALA A 49 -10.89 -16.16 2.95
C ALA A 49 -11.78 -14.94 2.70
N LEU A 50 -12.59 -14.96 1.65
CA LEU A 50 -13.57 -13.90 1.34
C LEU A 50 -14.60 -13.73 2.45
N ARG A 51 -15.15 -14.83 2.97
CA ARG A 51 -16.12 -14.78 4.09
C ARG A 51 -15.48 -14.30 5.39
N ALA A 52 -14.21 -14.64 5.64
CA ALA A 52 -13.47 -14.21 6.82
C ALA A 52 -13.04 -12.74 6.77
N SER A 53 -12.84 -12.17 5.58
CA SER A 53 -12.33 -10.81 5.43
C SER A 53 -13.29 -9.73 5.93
N ASP A 54 -12.80 -8.80 6.75
CA ASP A 54 -13.55 -7.61 7.21
C ASP A 54 -13.78 -6.57 6.09
N ARG A 55 -13.07 -6.67 4.96
CA ARG A 55 -13.27 -5.82 3.78
C ARG A 55 -14.48 -6.21 2.96
N VAL A 56 -14.98 -7.44 3.13
CA VAL A 56 -16.15 -7.96 2.45
C VAL A 56 -17.42 -7.61 3.24
N LYS A 57 -18.41 -7.03 2.57
CA LYS A 57 -19.69 -6.66 3.19
C LYS A 57 -20.45 -7.88 3.69
N ALA A 58 -21.19 -7.76 4.80
CA ALA A 58 -22.00 -8.85 5.37
C ALA A 58 -22.93 -9.50 4.32
N SER A 59 -23.66 -8.71 3.54
CA SER A 59 -24.55 -9.20 2.47
C SER A 59 -23.83 -9.88 1.29
N VAL A 60 -22.52 -9.74 1.19
CA VAL A 60 -21.69 -10.50 0.24
C VAL A 60 -21.28 -11.83 0.86
N LYS A 61 -20.98 -11.88 2.16
CA LYS A 61 -20.59 -13.12 2.85
C LYS A 61 -21.73 -14.15 2.94
N GLU A 62 -22.97 -13.68 3.00
CA GLU A 62 -24.19 -14.50 3.04
C GLU A 62 -24.53 -15.16 1.70
N LYS A 63 -23.87 -14.76 0.61
CA LYS A 63 -24.05 -15.40 -0.70
C LYS A 63 -23.61 -16.85 -0.65
N SER A 64 -24.34 -17.69 -1.39
CA SER A 64 -23.92 -19.04 -1.73
C SER A 64 -22.57 -19.02 -2.46
N ASP A 65 -21.91 -20.18 -2.52
CA ASP A 65 -20.62 -20.30 -3.23
C ASP A 65 -20.74 -19.84 -4.68
N ASP A 66 -21.80 -20.25 -5.37
CA ASP A 66 -22.05 -19.87 -6.75
C ASP A 66 -22.30 -18.36 -6.93
N GLU A 67 -23.08 -17.76 -6.03
CA GLU A 67 -23.32 -16.32 -6.05
C GLU A 67 -22.05 -15.50 -5.73
N LEU A 68 -21.12 -16.05 -4.92
CA LEU A 68 -19.80 -15.44 -4.70
C LEU A 68 -18.95 -15.49 -5.96
N LEU A 69 -18.95 -16.60 -6.70
CA LEU A 69 -18.25 -16.70 -7.98
C LEU A 69 -18.75 -15.65 -8.97
N ASP A 70 -20.07 -15.48 -9.07
CA ASP A 70 -20.68 -14.47 -9.94
C ASP A 70 -20.34 -13.04 -9.43
N HIS A 71 -20.38 -12.80 -8.12
CA HIS A 71 -20.09 -11.50 -7.51
C HIS A 71 -18.68 -10.99 -7.82
N TYR A 72 -17.69 -11.90 -7.85
CA TYR A 72 -16.29 -11.60 -8.17
C TYR A 72 -15.93 -11.80 -9.64
N GLN A 73 -16.91 -12.09 -10.51
CA GLN A 73 -16.70 -12.34 -11.94
C GLN A 73 -15.74 -13.52 -12.20
N LEU A 74 -15.77 -14.54 -11.35
CA LEU A 74 -15.04 -15.80 -11.49
C LEU A 74 -15.82 -16.80 -12.34
N ALA A 75 -17.14 -16.66 -12.42
CA ALA A 75 -17.99 -17.45 -13.30
C ALA A 75 -19.00 -16.54 -14.01
N GLN A 76 -19.46 -17.00 -15.17
CA GLN A 76 -20.56 -16.39 -15.90
C GLN A 76 -21.41 -17.50 -16.53
N GLY A 77 -22.67 -17.58 -16.09
CA GLY A 77 -23.58 -18.64 -16.52
C GLY A 77 -23.07 -20.02 -16.09
N GLN A 78 -22.81 -20.89 -17.06
CA GLN A 78 -22.36 -22.26 -16.83
C GLN A 78 -20.83 -22.44 -16.87
N SER A 79 -20.09 -21.38 -17.18
CA SER A 79 -18.64 -21.47 -17.38
C SER A 79 -17.86 -20.56 -16.42
N LEU A 80 -16.63 -20.97 -16.11
CA LEU A 80 -15.64 -20.10 -15.49
C LEU A 80 -15.22 -19.01 -16.49
N THR A 81 -14.98 -17.81 -15.98
CA THR A 81 -14.30 -16.75 -16.72
C THR A 81 -12.79 -17.02 -16.76
N ASN A 82 -12.03 -16.27 -17.56
CA ASN A 82 -10.57 -16.35 -17.55
C ASN A 82 -9.98 -16.08 -16.16
N LEU A 83 -10.54 -15.10 -15.43
CA LEU A 83 -10.18 -14.85 -14.03
C LEU A 83 -10.54 -16.05 -13.13
N GLY A 84 -11.71 -16.64 -13.34
CA GLY A 84 -12.13 -17.87 -12.67
C GLY A 84 -11.17 -19.03 -12.89
N VAL A 85 -10.78 -19.28 -14.15
CA VAL A 85 -9.80 -20.30 -14.50
C VAL A 85 -8.45 -20.00 -13.84
N LEU A 86 -8.02 -18.74 -13.86
CA LEU A 86 -6.77 -18.31 -13.26
C LEU A 86 -6.73 -18.52 -11.73
N CYS A 87 -7.81 -18.20 -11.02
CA CYS A 87 -7.87 -18.30 -9.56
C CYS A 87 -8.27 -19.70 -9.06
N LEU A 88 -9.20 -20.37 -9.75
CA LEU A 88 -9.89 -21.57 -9.27
C LEU A 88 -9.80 -22.77 -10.21
N GLY A 89 -9.38 -22.58 -11.45
CA GLY A 89 -9.28 -23.67 -12.42
C GLY A 89 -8.26 -24.74 -11.99
N ARG A 90 -8.32 -25.91 -12.61
CA ARG A 90 -7.27 -26.94 -12.48
C ARG A 90 -6.01 -26.50 -13.23
N GLN A 91 -4.89 -27.18 -12.96
CA GLN A 91 -3.59 -26.89 -13.60
C GLN A 91 -3.67 -26.86 -15.13
N ASN A 92 -4.33 -27.84 -15.74
CA ASN A 92 -4.54 -27.92 -17.19
C ASN A 92 -5.37 -26.74 -17.73
N HIS A 93 -6.39 -26.28 -17.00
CA HIS A 93 -7.20 -25.14 -17.41
C HIS A 93 -6.37 -23.85 -17.40
N ARG A 94 -5.53 -23.63 -16.38
CA ARG A 94 -4.61 -22.49 -16.34
C ARG A 94 -3.59 -22.54 -17.49
N ALA A 95 -3.03 -23.71 -17.78
CA ALA A 95 -2.11 -23.87 -18.91
C ALA A 95 -2.77 -23.53 -20.27
N GLN A 96 -4.06 -23.84 -20.43
CA GLN A 96 -4.82 -23.52 -21.64
C GLN A 96 -5.12 -22.03 -21.84
N LEU A 97 -5.02 -21.19 -20.79
CA LEU A 97 -5.14 -19.73 -20.97
C LEU A 97 -4.01 -19.18 -21.86
N THR A 98 -2.85 -19.84 -21.90
CA THR A 98 -1.62 -19.41 -22.60
C THR A 98 -1.02 -18.06 -22.18
N THR A 99 -1.77 -17.25 -21.43
CA THR A 99 -1.38 -15.96 -20.86
C THR A 99 -1.44 -15.97 -19.34
N ALA A 100 -1.59 -17.14 -18.72
CA ALA A 100 -1.42 -17.29 -17.28
C ALA A 100 -0.03 -16.76 -16.86
N PRO A 101 0.08 -16.06 -15.72
CA PRO A 101 1.32 -15.45 -15.30
C PRO A 101 2.37 -16.51 -14.96
N VAL A 102 3.54 -16.38 -15.57
CA VAL A 102 4.77 -17.08 -15.20
C VAL A 102 5.68 -16.08 -14.50
N ILE A 103 6.31 -16.51 -13.40
CA ILE A 103 7.31 -15.72 -12.68
C ILE A 103 8.67 -16.40 -12.85
N GLN A 104 9.69 -15.62 -13.20
CA GLN A 104 11.07 -16.06 -13.24
C GLN A 104 11.89 -15.24 -12.25
N PHE A 105 12.52 -15.91 -11.29
CA PHE A 105 13.55 -15.29 -10.46
C PHE A 105 14.93 -15.62 -11.02
N ILE A 106 15.78 -14.60 -11.18
CA ILE A 106 17.14 -14.73 -11.67
C ILE A 106 18.07 -13.95 -10.75
N LYS A 107 19.05 -14.64 -10.15
CA LYS A 107 20.10 -14.02 -9.33
C LYS A 107 21.35 -13.81 -10.17
N TYR A 108 21.93 -12.63 -10.05
CA TYR A 108 23.18 -12.22 -10.69
C TYR A 108 24.27 -12.00 -9.64
N ASP A 109 25.53 -12.30 -10.01
CA ASP A 109 26.70 -11.93 -9.23
C ASP A 109 27.24 -10.53 -9.58
N GLU A 110 28.36 -10.12 -8.96
CA GLU A 110 29.02 -8.82 -9.20
C GLU A 110 29.53 -8.64 -10.64
N HIS A 111 29.69 -9.72 -11.40
CA HIS A 111 30.11 -9.72 -12.79
C HIS A 111 28.92 -9.79 -13.77
N GLY A 112 27.69 -9.77 -13.25
CA GLY A 112 26.46 -9.88 -14.05
C GLY A 112 26.20 -11.29 -14.59
N GLN A 113 26.85 -12.32 -14.04
CA GLN A 113 26.60 -13.71 -14.41
C GLN A 113 25.42 -14.28 -13.64
N LYS A 114 24.60 -15.10 -14.31
CA LYS A 114 23.45 -15.77 -13.68
C LYS A 114 23.96 -16.90 -12.78
N VAL A 115 23.70 -16.79 -11.48
CA VAL A 115 24.15 -17.75 -10.47
C VAL A 115 23.03 -18.57 -9.84
N ASN A 116 21.77 -18.11 -9.96
CA ASN A 116 20.60 -18.88 -9.55
C ASN A 116 19.40 -18.55 -10.43
N LYS A 117 18.51 -19.52 -10.62
CA LYS A 117 17.25 -19.34 -11.35
C LYS A 117 16.15 -20.19 -10.72
N LEU A 118 15.01 -19.56 -10.41
CA LEU A 118 13.77 -20.25 -10.04
C LEU A 118 12.69 -19.86 -11.04
N VAL A 119 11.77 -20.77 -11.32
CA VAL A 119 10.69 -20.57 -12.30
C VAL A 119 9.40 -21.18 -11.75
N TRP A 120 8.32 -20.42 -11.84
CA TRP A 120 6.96 -20.86 -11.56
C TRP A 120 6.16 -20.86 -12.87
N ASP A 121 6.35 -21.90 -13.70
CA ASP A 121 5.75 -22.05 -15.04
C ASP A 121 4.92 -23.33 -15.21
N ASP A 122 4.76 -24.13 -14.16
CA ASP A 122 4.02 -25.39 -14.21
C ASP A 122 2.48 -25.21 -14.11
N HIS A 123 2.03 -23.97 -13.92
CA HIS A 123 0.61 -23.59 -13.79
C HIS A 123 -0.10 -24.27 -12.62
N THR A 124 0.64 -24.80 -11.63
CA THR A 124 0.03 -25.44 -10.45
C THR A 124 -0.55 -24.43 -9.49
N GLN A 125 -0.04 -23.20 -9.47
CA GLN A 125 -0.39 -22.16 -8.50
C GLN A 125 -1.36 -21.12 -9.07
N SER A 126 -2.21 -20.58 -8.20
CA SER A 126 -3.05 -19.40 -8.45
C SER A 126 -2.23 -18.12 -8.22
N PRO A 127 -2.70 -16.93 -8.68
CA PRO A 127 -2.00 -15.68 -8.42
C PRO A 127 -1.70 -15.41 -6.94
N MET A 128 -2.61 -15.79 -6.02
CA MET A 128 -2.41 -15.63 -4.58
C MET A 128 -1.31 -16.54 -4.06
N GLU A 129 -1.26 -17.79 -4.53
CA GLU A 129 -0.23 -18.76 -4.15
C GLU A 129 1.14 -18.42 -4.75
N LEU A 130 1.18 -17.82 -5.94
CA LEU A 130 2.42 -17.33 -6.56
C LEU A 130 3.10 -16.27 -5.68
N ILE A 131 2.32 -15.33 -5.11
CA ILE A 131 2.86 -14.31 -4.20
C ILE A 131 3.48 -14.97 -2.95
N GLU A 132 2.76 -15.90 -2.31
CA GLU A 132 3.23 -16.63 -1.13
C GLU A 132 4.49 -17.45 -1.45
N SER A 133 4.48 -18.18 -2.57
CA SER A 133 5.56 -19.09 -2.95
C SER A 133 6.84 -18.34 -3.30
N VAL A 134 6.75 -17.25 -4.06
CA VAL A 134 7.92 -16.41 -4.37
C VAL A 134 8.58 -15.91 -3.08
N TRP A 135 7.80 -15.42 -2.11
CA TRP A 135 8.35 -14.94 -0.84
C TRP A 135 9.02 -16.05 -0.02
N LEU A 136 8.43 -17.23 0.04
CA LEU A 136 8.93 -18.35 0.85
C LEU A 136 10.15 -19.05 0.21
N GLU A 137 10.11 -19.23 -1.10
CA GLU A 137 11.07 -20.05 -1.85
C GLU A 137 12.32 -19.27 -2.27
N VAL A 138 12.27 -17.94 -2.40
CA VAL A 138 13.46 -17.11 -2.65
C VAL A 138 14.20 -16.86 -1.32
N PRO A 139 15.34 -17.52 -1.06
CA PRO A 139 16.03 -17.41 0.22
C PRO A 139 16.58 -15.99 0.45
N ASP A 140 17.02 -15.31 -0.62
CA ASP A 140 17.61 -13.97 -0.57
C ASP A 140 16.67 -12.90 0.01
N PHE A 141 15.35 -13.07 -0.12
CA PHE A 141 14.37 -12.13 0.44
C PHE A 141 14.28 -12.20 1.97
N ARG A 142 14.79 -13.28 2.57
CA ARG A 142 14.83 -13.46 4.04
C ARG A 142 16.18 -13.09 4.65
N GLU A 143 17.13 -12.62 3.85
CA GLU A 143 18.42 -12.09 4.34
C GLU A 143 18.20 -10.81 5.16
N ARG A 144 19.04 -10.60 6.18
CA ARG A 144 18.96 -9.45 7.09
C ARG A 144 20.35 -8.85 7.30
N TYR A 145 20.37 -7.54 7.50
CA TYR A 145 21.52 -6.77 7.94
C TYR A 145 21.50 -6.60 9.45
N GLU A 146 22.66 -6.74 10.08
CA GLU A 146 22.85 -6.31 11.47
C GLU A 146 23.42 -4.89 11.47
N LEU A 147 22.61 -3.93 11.92
CA LEU A 147 23.03 -2.54 12.07
C LEU A 147 23.36 -2.25 13.54
N PRO A 148 24.43 -1.49 13.84
CA PRO A 148 24.69 -1.02 15.20
C PRO A 148 23.60 -0.03 15.67
N ASP A 149 22.97 -0.31 16.81
CA ASP A 149 22.04 0.60 17.50
C ASP A 149 22.49 0.76 18.97
N GLY A 150 23.40 1.73 19.21
CA GLY A 150 23.98 1.95 20.53
C GLY A 150 24.72 0.71 21.06
N LEU A 151 24.18 0.09 22.12
CA LEU A 151 24.71 -1.16 22.70
C LEU A 151 24.08 -2.43 22.11
N TYR A 152 23.04 -2.30 21.27
CA TYR A 152 22.29 -3.40 20.68
C TYR A 152 22.53 -3.48 19.16
N ARG A 153 22.00 -4.54 18.54
CA ARG A 153 21.99 -4.71 17.08
C ARG A 153 20.55 -4.72 16.59
N GLN A 154 20.26 -3.91 15.58
CA GLN A 154 18.99 -3.91 14.87
C GLN A 154 19.10 -4.82 13.65
N ASN A 155 18.09 -5.67 13.44
CA ASN A 155 18.04 -6.63 12.33
C ASN A 155 17.11 -6.13 11.23
N GLU A 156 17.67 -5.48 10.22
CA GLU A 156 16.91 -4.92 9.10
C GLU A 156 16.86 -5.89 7.92
N PRO A 157 15.68 -6.18 7.34
CA PRO A 157 15.60 -7.08 6.19
C PRO A 157 16.31 -6.48 4.97
N ALA A 158 16.93 -7.34 4.15
CA ALA A 158 17.52 -6.95 2.89
C ALA A 158 16.47 -6.38 1.93
N PHE A 159 15.28 -7.00 1.92
CA PHE A 159 14.07 -6.53 1.26
C PHE A 159 12.89 -6.67 2.21
N ASP A 160 12.12 -5.60 2.37
CA ASP A 160 10.93 -5.64 3.22
C ASP A 160 9.82 -6.49 2.59
N GLU A 161 9.17 -7.33 3.40
CA GLU A 161 8.06 -8.19 2.96
C GLU A 161 6.94 -7.40 2.31
N ILE A 162 6.60 -6.23 2.87
CA ILE A 162 5.56 -5.36 2.34
C ILE A 162 5.97 -4.88 0.96
N VAL A 163 7.22 -4.46 0.76
CA VAL A 163 7.71 -3.99 -0.54
C VAL A 163 7.65 -5.09 -1.58
N VAL A 164 8.16 -6.29 -1.28
CA VAL A 164 8.15 -7.42 -2.22
C VAL A 164 6.71 -7.82 -2.56
N ARG A 165 5.83 -7.89 -1.56
CA ARG A 165 4.42 -8.22 -1.75
C ARG A 165 3.73 -7.21 -2.66
N GLU A 166 3.86 -5.91 -2.39
CA GLU A 166 3.24 -4.86 -3.22
C GLU A 166 3.78 -4.89 -4.65
N LEU A 167 5.07 -5.16 -4.87
CA LEU A 167 5.65 -5.31 -6.20
C LEU A 167 5.05 -6.49 -6.98
N LEU A 168 4.91 -7.66 -6.34
CA LEU A 168 4.34 -8.85 -6.96
C LEU A 168 2.84 -8.68 -7.25
N VAL A 169 2.11 -8.13 -6.29
CA VAL A 169 0.69 -7.79 -6.42
C VAL A 169 0.48 -6.82 -7.59
N ASN A 170 1.26 -5.74 -7.64
CA ASN A 170 1.18 -4.77 -8.73
C ASN A 170 1.56 -5.39 -10.07
N ALA A 171 2.58 -6.26 -10.10
CA ALA A 171 2.95 -6.97 -11.31
C ALA A 171 1.79 -7.84 -11.83
N LEU A 172 1.13 -8.61 -10.98
CA LEU A 172 0.00 -9.47 -11.36
C LEU A 172 -1.26 -8.69 -11.77
N VAL A 173 -1.61 -7.65 -11.00
CA VAL A 173 -2.82 -6.83 -11.24
C VAL A 173 -2.69 -5.95 -12.47
N HIS A 174 -1.49 -5.46 -12.77
CA HIS A 174 -1.27 -4.60 -13.92
C HIS A 174 -0.72 -5.34 -15.13
N ARG A 175 -0.50 -6.66 -15.08
CA ARG A 175 -0.05 -7.45 -16.25
C ARG A 175 -1.09 -7.41 -17.38
N PRO A 176 -0.67 -7.23 -18.65
CA PRO A 176 -1.56 -7.40 -19.80
C PRO A 176 -1.82 -8.89 -20.07
N HIS A 177 -2.90 -9.43 -19.51
CA HIS A 177 -3.28 -10.84 -19.71
C HIS A 177 -3.78 -11.19 -21.12
N THR A 178 -3.82 -10.21 -22.03
CA THR A 178 -4.02 -10.41 -23.48
C THR A 178 -2.73 -10.74 -24.23
N GLN A 179 -1.57 -10.65 -23.58
CA GLN A 179 -0.26 -10.87 -24.20
C GLN A 179 0.56 -11.92 -23.44
N ARG A 180 1.43 -12.63 -24.15
CA ARG A 180 2.41 -13.53 -23.53
C ARG A 180 3.58 -12.72 -22.96
N GLY A 181 4.22 -13.27 -21.94
CA GLY A 181 5.37 -12.65 -21.30
C GLY A 181 5.42 -12.92 -19.81
N ASP A 182 6.63 -13.05 -19.29
CA ASP A 182 6.87 -13.49 -17.92
C ASP A 182 7.18 -12.29 -17.04
N ILE A 183 6.83 -12.38 -15.77
CA ILE A 183 7.27 -11.43 -14.75
C ILE A 183 8.67 -11.85 -14.32
N PHE A 184 9.66 -10.96 -14.44
CA PHE A 184 11.03 -11.24 -14.01
C PHE A 184 11.33 -10.55 -12.68
N LEU A 185 11.93 -11.31 -11.76
CA LEU A 185 12.53 -10.83 -10.53
C LEU A 185 14.06 -10.99 -10.69
N ASN A 186 14.72 -9.93 -11.15
CA ASN A 186 16.17 -9.92 -11.33
C ASN A 186 16.82 -9.39 -10.06
N LEU A 187 17.44 -10.29 -9.30
CA LEU A 187 18.19 -9.93 -8.10
C LEU A 187 19.67 -9.72 -8.47
N HIS A 188 20.11 -8.49 -8.38
CA HIS A 188 21.53 -8.11 -8.48
C HIS A 188 22.11 -7.95 -7.07
N PRO A 189 23.45 -7.87 -6.92
CA PRO A 189 24.08 -7.68 -5.62
C PRO A 189 23.57 -6.44 -4.85
N ASP A 190 23.19 -5.37 -5.56
CA ASP A 190 22.85 -4.08 -5.00
C ASP A 190 21.36 -3.68 -5.12
N ARG A 191 20.54 -4.45 -5.86
CA ARG A 191 19.14 -4.11 -6.13
C ARG A 191 18.30 -5.31 -6.58
N LEU A 192 16.99 -5.19 -6.42
CA LEU A 192 15.99 -6.06 -7.05
C LEU A 192 15.29 -5.28 -8.16
N GLU A 193 15.19 -5.86 -9.35
CA GLU A 193 14.39 -5.34 -10.46
C GLU A 193 13.19 -6.26 -10.71
N VAL A 194 11.99 -5.69 -10.67
CA VAL A 194 10.74 -6.38 -11.00
C VAL A 194 10.27 -5.88 -12.36
N VAL A 195 10.31 -6.76 -13.37
CA VAL A 195 9.98 -6.46 -14.75
C VAL A 195 8.66 -7.12 -15.12
N ASN A 196 7.67 -6.31 -15.52
CA ASN A 196 6.36 -6.76 -15.97
C ASN A 196 6.24 -6.55 -17.49
N PRO A 197 5.72 -7.52 -18.27
CA PRO A 197 5.50 -7.32 -19.71
C PRO A 197 4.45 -6.23 -19.98
N GLY A 198 4.62 -5.58 -21.12
CA GLY A 198 3.80 -4.48 -21.61
C GLY A 198 4.06 -3.13 -20.94
N PRO A 199 3.57 -2.04 -21.53
CA PRO A 199 3.70 -0.69 -20.99
C PRO A 199 2.78 -0.46 -19.77
N LEU A 200 2.90 0.71 -19.14
CA LEU A 200 1.95 1.19 -18.14
C LEU A 200 0.53 1.32 -18.75
N PRO A 201 -0.52 1.24 -17.92
CA PRO A 201 -1.88 1.49 -18.38
C PRO A 201 -2.03 2.88 -19.02
N LEU A 202 -2.94 3.01 -19.99
CA LEU A 202 -3.19 4.27 -20.69
C LEU A 202 -3.49 5.41 -19.70
N GLY A 203 -2.76 6.52 -19.84
CA GLY A 203 -2.88 7.69 -18.97
C GLY A 203 -1.95 7.69 -17.74
N VAL A 204 -1.27 6.57 -17.47
CA VAL A 204 -0.25 6.47 -16.43
C VAL A 204 1.13 6.59 -17.09
N THR A 205 2.03 7.36 -16.46
CA THR A 205 3.42 7.53 -16.87
C THR A 205 4.33 7.40 -15.64
N PRO A 206 5.65 7.20 -15.83
CA PRO A 206 6.57 7.19 -14.71
C PRO A 206 6.66 8.51 -13.93
N GLN A 207 6.04 9.59 -14.39
CA GLN A 207 6.05 10.90 -13.73
C GLN A 207 4.71 11.24 -13.06
N ASN A 208 3.72 10.35 -13.14
CA ASN A 208 2.43 10.56 -12.50
C ASN A 208 1.93 9.34 -11.71
N VAL A 209 2.72 8.25 -11.66
CA VAL A 209 2.33 6.95 -11.11
C VAL A 209 2.00 7.04 -9.62
N LEU A 210 2.62 8.00 -8.91
CA LEU A 210 2.35 8.26 -7.49
C LEU A 210 0.94 8.84 -7.26
N HIS A 211 0.37 9.54 -8.25
CA HIS A 211 -0.91 10.24 -8.10
C HIS A 211 -2.01 9.74 -9.02
N THR A 212 -1.67 8.89 -9.98
CA THR A 212 -2.57 8.41 -11.03
C THR A 212 -2.66 6.90 -10.96
N THR A 213 -3.84 6.40 -10.62
CA THR A 213 -4.09 4.96 -10.56
C THR A 213 -5.08 4.56 -11.64
N VAL A 214 -4.62 3.74 -12.57
CA VAL A 214 -5.47 3.04 -13.55
C VAL A 214 -5.16 1.56 -13.45
N ARG A 215 -6.18 0.73 -13.23
CA ARG A 215 -6.00 -0.72 -13.12
C ARG A 215 -6.34 -1.38 -14.44
N ARG A 216 -5.47 -2.28 -14.86
CA ARG A 216 -5.68 -3.05 -16.09
C ARG A 216 -6.67 -4.21 -15.85
N ASN A 217 -6.60 -4.83 -14.67
CA ASN A 217 -7.43 -5.95 -14.27
C ASN A 217 -8.23 -5.58 -13.00
N GLU A 218 -9.37 -4.91 -13.20
CA GLU A 218 -10.22 -4.38 -12.11
C GLU A 218 -10.84 -5.49 -11.24
N HIS A 219 -11.17 -6.64 -11.84
CA HIS A 219 -11.81 -7.74 -11.09
C HIS A 219 -10.80 -8.46 -10.20
N LEU A 220 -9.59 -8.72 -10.70
CA LEU A 220 -8.46 -9.24 -9.93
C LEU A 220 -8.04 -8.25 -8.84
N ALA A 221 -7.98 -6.95 -9.16
CA ALA A 221 -7.67 -5.93 -8.16
C ALA A 221 -8.70 -5.90 -7.02
N ARG A 222 -10.00 -5.99 -7.36
CA ARG A 222 -11.07 -6.08 -6.37
C ARG A 222 -10.94 -7.35 -5.51
N LEU A 223 -10.64 -8.49 -6.13
CA LEU A 223 -10.43 -9.74 -5.43
C LEU A 223 -9.27 -9.63 -4.45
N PHE A 224 -8.11 -9.13 -4.90
CA PHE A 224 -6.93 -8.92 -4.06
C PHE A 224 -7.19 -7.92 -2.93
N HIS A 225 -7.94 -6.86 -3.19
CA HIS A 225 -8.33 -5.91 -2.16
C HIS A 225 -9.15 -6.58 -1.05
N ASP A 226 -10.18 -7.33 -1.43
CA ASP A 226 -11.08 -8.00 -0.51
C ASP A 226 -10.37 -9.15 0.23
N LEU A 227 -9.32 -9.73 -0.35
CA LEU A 227 -8.43 -10.71 0.29
C LEU A 227 -7.31 -10.08 1.15
N LYS A 228 -7.27 -8.76 1.30
CA LYS A 228 -6.20 -8.03 2.02
C LYS A 228 -4.79 -8.17 1.42
N LEU A 229 -4.70 -8.50 0.14
CA LEU A 229 -3.43 -8.55 -0.61
C LEU A 229 -3.03 -7.19 -1.16
N MET A 230 -3.98 -6.27 -1.34
CA MET A 230 -3.72 -4.91 -1.81
C MET A 230 -4.70 -3.88 -1.23
N GLU A 231 -4.37 -2.59 -1.31
CA GLU A 231 -5.27 -1.49 -0.93
C GLU A 231 -6.14 -1.00 -2.12
N ARG A 232 -7.31 -0.41 -1.84
CA ARG A 232 -8.26 0.04 -2.87
C ARG A 232 -7.96 1.44 -3.42
N GLU A 233 -7.07 2.22 -2.84
CA GLU A 233 -6.99 3.66 -3.12
C GLU A 233 -5.77 4.08 -3.94
N GLY A 234 -5.06 3.14 -4.60
CA GLY A 234 -3.84 3.49 -5.35
C GLY A 234 -2.61 3.70 -4.46
N SER A 235 -2.77 3.54 -3.14
CA SER A 235 -1.73 3.69 -2.12
C SER A 235 -0.67 2.59 -2.10
N GLY A 236 -0.78 1.56 -2.94
CA GLY A 236 0.18 0.44 -2.97
C GLY A 236 1.58 0.89 -3.40
N PHE A 237 1.67 1.76 -4.41
CA PHE A 237 2.97 2.30 -4.83
C PHE A 237 3.53 3.30 -3.81
N ASP A 238 2.68 4.13 -3.21
CA ASP A 238 3.04 5.00 -2.08
C ASP A 238 3.60 4.20 -0.89
N LYS A 239 3.09 2.97 -0.67
CA LYS A 239 3.57 2.10 0.41
C LYS A 239 5.02 1.67 0.19
N ILE A 240 5.41 1.41 -1.06
CA ILE A 240 6.80 1.10 -1.41
C ILE A 240 7.70 2.29 -1.07
N PHE A 241 7.30 3.51 -1.46
CA PHE A 241 8.02 4.74 -1.10
C PHE A 241 8.13 4.90 0.43
N GLU A 242 6.99 4.78 1.13
CA GLU A 242 6.92 4.93 2.58
C GLU A 242 7.91 4.01 3.29
N VAL A 243 7.90 2.71 2.96
CA VAL A 243 8.76 1.72 3.62
C VAL A 243 10.23 1.95 3.30
N LEU A 244 10.58 2.13 2.02
CA LEU A 244 11.99 2.30 1.61
C LEU A 244 12.60 3.56 2.23
N LEU A 245 11.90 4.69 2.13
CA LEU A 245 12.39 5.96 2.67
C LEU A 245 12.46 5.95 4.20
N SER A 246 11.54 5.23 4.86
CA SER A 246 11.59 5.02 6.31
C SER A 246 12.76 4.14 6.74
N GLN A 247 13.21 3.24 5.86
CA GLN A 247 14.38 2.38 6.07
C GLN A 247 15.71 3.04 5.67
N GLY A 248 15.71 4.35 5.36
CA GLY A 248 16.91 5.06 4.91
C GLY A 248 17.44 4.56 3.55
N ARG A 249 16.57 3.98 2.74
CA ARG A 249 16.85 3.51 1.37
C ARG A 249 16.35 4.56 0.37
N PRO A 250 16.93 4.61 -0.85
CA PRO A 250 16.41 5.48 -1.89
C PRO A 250 15.00 5.07 -2.30
N ALA A 251 14.25 6.03 -2.86
CA ALA A 251 12.96 5.78 -3.49
C ALA A 251 13.11 4.73 -4.63
N PRO A 252 12.04 3.98 -4.95
CA PRO A 252 12.09 3.03 -6.05
C PRO A 252 12.20 3.77 -7.39
N GLU A 253 12.91 3.19 -8.35
CA GLU A 253 13.01 3.73 -9.70
C GLU A 253 12.04 3.00 -10.63
N LEU A 254 11.23 3.76 -11.37
CA LEU A 254 10.28 3.23 -12.34
C LEU A 254 10.73 3.60 -13.76
N ILE A 255 10.95 2.59 -14.59
CA ILE A 255 11.30 2.76 -16.00
C ILE A 255 10.25 2.07 -16.85
N GLU A 256 9.67 2.82 -17.79
CA GLU A 256 8.81 2.29 -18.84
C GLU A 256 9.58 2.28 -20.16
N THR A 257 9.49 1.17 -20.89
CA THR A 257 9.87 1.13 -22.30
C THR A 257 8.68 0.66 -23.14
N HIS A 258 8.85 0.55 -24.45
CA HIS A 258 7.77 0.19 -25.37
C HIS A 258 7.07 -1.15 -25.07
N ASP A 259 7.76 -2.11 -24.45
CA ASP A 259 7.30 -3.49 -24.28
C ASP A 259 7.29 -3.99 -22.83
N ARG A 260 7.70 -3.16 -21.87
CA ARG A 260 7.81 -3.55 -20.45
C ARG A 260 7.82 -2.35 -19.52
N VAL A 261 7.50 -2.64 -18.27
CA VAL A 261 7.69 -1.76 -17.12
C VAL A 261 8.64 -2.44 -16.14
N GLN A 262 9.60 -1.69 -15.60
CA GLN A 262 10.55 -2.14 -14.60
C GLN A 262 10.48 -1.25 -13.37
N VAL A 263 10.33 -1.86 -12.19
CA VAL A 263 10.52 -1.20 -10.89
C VAL A 263 11.78 -1.73 -10.25
N THR A 264 12.68 -0.83 -9.87
CA THR A 264 13.96 -1.15 -9.22
C THR A 264 13.94 -0.69 -7.77
N VAL A 265 14.31 -1.59 -6.85
CA VAL A 265 14.45 -1.30 -5.42
C VAL A 265 15.88 -1.57 -4.97
N SER A 266 16.51 -0.59 -4.32
CA SER A 266 17.88 -0.75 -3.83
C SER A 266 17.96 -1.63 -2.58
N ARG A 267 18.94 -2.52 -2.60
CA ARG A 267 19.30 -3.41 -1.49
C ARG A 267 20.13 -2.70 -0.42
N ARG A 268 20.70 -1.52 -0.70
CA ARG A 268 21.57 -0.78 0.23
C ARG A 268 20.79 0.21 1.09
N ILE A 269 21.10 0.25 2.39
CA ILE A 269 20.68 1.31 3.31
C ILE A 269 21.70 2.44 3.24
N LEU A 270 21.27 3.65 2.88
CA LEU A 270 22.14 4.81 2.69
C LEU A 270 22.36 5.59 3.98
N LYS A 271 21.31 5.77 4.79
CA LYS A 271 21.37 6.49 6.07
C LYS A 271 20.64 5.72 7.18
N PRO A 272 21.33 4.82 7.90
CA PRO A 272 20.74 4.06 9.00
C PRO A 272 20.09 4.91 10.08
N GLU A 273 20.64 6.09 10.38
CA GLU A 273 20.11 7.02 11.38
C GLU A 273 18.68 7.52 11.09
N VAL A 274 18.25 7.44 9.82
CA VAL A 274 16.88 7.81 9.40
C VAL A 274 15.85 6.84 9.96
N ILE A 275 16.22 5.57 10.17
CA ILE A 275 15.32 4.51 10.62
C ILE A 275 14.76 4.84 12.01
N ASP A 276 15.65 5.04 12.98
CA ASP A 276 15.26 5.36 14.35
C ASP A 276 14.59 6.73 14.46
N PHE A 277 15.05 7.69 13.66
CA PHE A 277 14.48 9.02 13.62
C PHE A 277 13.01 8.98 13.20
N ILE A 278 12.69 8.30 12.10
CA ILE A 278 11.31 8.19 11.60
C ILE A 278 10.47 7.34 12.54
N ALA A 279 11.00 6.23 13.05
CA ALA A 279 10.27 5.39 14.00
C ALA A 279 9.82 6.17 15.24
N LYS A 280 10.72 6.98 15.83
CA LYS A 280 10.40 7.81 17.01
C LYS A 280 9.49 9.00 16.67
N ALA A 281 9.71 9.64 15.52
CA ALA A 281 8.82 10.70 15.04
C ALA A 281 7.40 10.17 14.82
N ASP A 282 7.26 8.96 14.27
CA ASP A 282 5.97 8.32 14.05
C ASP A 282 5.30 7.89 15.36
N GLN A 283 6.06 7.33 16.30
CA GLN A 283 5.53 7.00 17.62
C GLN A 283 5.00 8.25 18.35
N THR A 284 5.75 9.35 18.27
CA THR A 284 5.43 10.61 18.96
C THR A 284 4.29 11.37 18.29
N TYR A 285 4.34 11.47 16.97
CA TYR A 285 3.47 12.34 16.21
C TYR A 285 2.43 11.59 15.38
N GLN A 286 2.46 10.27 15.21
CA GLN A 286 1.49 9.54 14.37
C GLN A 286 1.42 10.16 12.96
N LEU A 287 2.51 10.01 12.22
CA LEU A 287 2.67 10.56 10.88
C LEU A 287 1.68 9.88 9.92
N THR A 288 1.19 10.64 8.96
CA THR A 288 0.49 10.07 7.79
C THR A 288 1.50 9.49 6.81
N GLN A 289 1.04 8.64 5.88
CA GLN A 289 1.89 8.07 4.83
C GLN A 289 2.66 9.16 4.05
N ARG A 290 1.96 10.24 3.63
CA ARG A 290 2.57 11.39 2.95
C ARG A 290 3.66 12.05 3.79
N GLU A 291 3.42 12.23 5.08
CA GLU A 291 4.40 12.83 6.00
C GLU A 291 5.62 11.92 6.21
N ARG A 292 5.44 10.59 6.31
CA ARG A 292 6.56 9.64 6.39
C ARG A 292 7.42 9.68 5.12
N ILE A 293 6.80 9.70 3.94
CA ILE A 293 7.50 9.80 2.66
C ILE A 293 8.29 11.12 2.59
N ALA A 294 7.64 12.26 2.87
CA ALA A 294 8.30 13.56 2.82
C ALA A 294 9.45 13.67 3.84
N LEU A 295 9.24 13.21 5.06
CA LEU A 295 10.25 13.21 6.11
C LEU A 295 11.44 12.30 5.75
N GLY A 296 11.18 11.10 5.23
CA GLY A 296 12.21 10.16 4.81
C GLY A 296 13.02 10.63 3.61
N LEU A 297 12.39 11.31 2.65
CA LEU A 297 13.13 12.02 1.59
C LEU A 297 14.03 13.10 2.19
N LEU A 298 13.46 14.02 2.97
CA LEU A 298 14.21 15.15 3.51
C LEU A 298 15.34 14.73 4.46
N ALA A 299 15.17 13.66 5.23
CA ALA A 299 16.22 13.12 6.11
C ALA A 299 17.38 12.50 5.33
N GLN A 300 17.13 12.02 4.10
CA GLN A 300 18.15 11.46 3.22
C GLN A 300 18.94 12.51 2.42
N HIS A 301 18.49 13.77 2.42
CA HIS A 301 19.18 14.88 1.77
C HIS A 301 19.64 15.93 2.79
N ASP A 302 20.64 16.74 2.44
CA ASP A 302 21.04 17.86 3.31
C ASP A 302 19.97 18.97 3.30
N ALA A 303 19.44 19.26 2.12
CA ALA A 303 18.27 20.10 1.90
C ALA A 303 17.71 19.85 0.50
N LEU A 304 16.40 20.02 0.32
CA LEU A 304 15.75 20.05 -0.99
C LEU A 304 15.00 21.36 -1.15
N THR A 305 15.12 22.00 -2.31
CA THR A 305 14.24 23.10 -2.68
C THR A 305 12.80 22.60 -2.83
N ALA A 306 11.84 23.50 -2.69
CA ALA A 306 10.42 23.19 -2.90
C ALA A 306 10.17 22.61 -4.31
N ARG A 307 10.91 23.07 -5.32
CA ARG A 307 10.82 22.55 -6.69
C ARG A 307 11.39 21.14 -6.82
N GLU A 308 12.54 20.87 -6.24
CA GLU A 308 13.13 19.53 -6.24
C GLU A 308 12.22 18.55 -5.51
N LEU A 309 11.76 18.89 -4.31
CA LEU A 309 10.87 18.03 -3.53
C LEU A 309 9.54 17.76 -4.24
N ALA A 310 8.92 18.79 -4.85
CA ALA A 310 7.71 18.59 -5.64
C ALA A 310 7.96 17.68 -6.85
N THR A 311 9.13 17.79 -7.48
CA THR A 311 9.50 16.96 -8.64
C THR A 311 9.73 15.50 -8.22
N THR A 312 10.46 15.26 -7.13
CA THR A 312 10.71 13.91 -6.59
C THR A 312 9.43 13.24 -6.12
N LEU A 313 8.48 14.01 -5.59
CA LEU A 313 7.16 13.52 -5.20
C LEU A 313 6.16 13.50 -6.37
N GLU A 314 6.57 13.81 -7.61
CA GLU A 314 5.70 13.86 -8.80
C GLU A 314 4.47 14.78 -8.65
N LEU A 315 4.57 15.83 -7.84
CA LEU A 315 3.47 16.74 -7.58
C LEU A 315 3.28 17.74 -8.72
N PRO A 316 2.03 18.14 -9.03
CA PRO A 316 1.73 19.04 -10.13
C PRO A 316 2.24 20.47 -9.90
N SER A 317 2.46 20.86 -8.63
CA SER A 317 2.98 22.18 -8.28
C SER A 317 3.62 22.20 -6.88
N VAL A 318 4.32 23.28 -6.56
CA VAL A 318 4.94 23.49 -5.24
C VAL A 318 3.88 23.66 -4.14
N GLU A 319 2.72 24.27 -4.46
CA GLU A 319 1.62 24.45 -3.52
C GLU A 319 1.04 23.11 -3.05
N ALA A 320 1.13 22.07 -3.89
CA ALA A 320 0.71 20.72 -3.53
C ALA A 320 1.60 20.06 -2.47
N LEU A 321 2.73 20.66 -2.07
CA LEU A 321 3.54 20.21 -0.92
C LEU A 321 2.89 20.51 0.44
N GLN A 322 1.90 21.41 0.48
CA GLN A 322 1.33 21.86 1.75
C GLN A 322 0.80 20.71 2.62
N PRO A 323 0.05 19.71 2.11
CA PRO A 323 -0.41 18.58 2.90
C PRO A 323 0.71 17.63 3.37
N TRP A 324 1.88 17.68 2.72
CA TRP A 324 3.03 16.83 3.02
C TRP A 324 3.92 17.43 4.11
N LEU A 325 4.02 18.77 4.15
CA LEU A 325 5.00 19.47 4.99
C LEU A 325 4.39 20.22 6.17
N LYS A 326 3.12 20.66 6.10
CA LYS A 326 2.56 21.61 7.09
C LYS A 326 2.81 21.17 8.53
N ARG A 327 2.42 19.94 8.86
CA ARG A 327 2.55 19.40 10.22
C ARG A 327 4.01 19.13 10.60
N LEU A 328 4.84 18.71 9.64
CA LEU A 328 6.26 18.49 9.87
C LEU A 328 7.00 19.80 10.24
N LEU A 329 6.60 20.91 9.61
CA LEU A 329 7.06 22.27 9.94
C LEU A 329 6.52 22.71 11.30
N ASP A 330 5.24 22.50 11.58
CA ASP A 330 4.60 22.87 12.86
C ASP A 330 5.29 22.20 14.06
N TRP A 331 5.80 20.96 13.90
CA TRP A 331 6.56 20.25 14.94
C TRP A 331 8.07 20.46 14.89
N HIS A 332 8.55 21.26 13.94
CA HIS A 332 9.98 21.49 13.76
C HIS A 332 10.78 20.20 13.46
N LEU A 333 10.11 19.15 12.94
CA LEU A 333 10.77 17.97 12.36
C LEU A 333 11.45 18.33 11.04
N VAL A 334 10.85 19.26 10.31
CA VAL A 334 11.38 19.87 9.10
C VAL A 334 11.50 21.37 9.35
N GLN A 335 12.57 21.97 8.85
CA GLN A 335 12.76 23.41 8.85
C GLN A 335 12.74 23.93 7.41
N SER A 336 12.52 25.24 7.26
CA SER A 336 12.53 25.90 5.95
C SER A 336 13.40 27.15 5.97
N ALA A 337 14.16 27.39 4.90
CA ALA A 337 14.94 28.60 4.70
C ALA A 337 14.78 29.15 3.29
N GLY A 338 14.63 30.47 3.15
CA GLY A 338 14.47 31.16 1.87
C GLY A 338 13.08 31.77 1.67
N ARG A 339 12.80 32.20 0.43
CA ARG A 339 11.51 32.79 0.03
C ARG A 339 11.05 32.15 -1.29
N THR A 340 9.73 32.05 -1.47
CA THR A 340 9.04 31.58 -2.69
C THR A 340 9.48 30.16 -3.14
N GLN A 341 9.67 29.91 -4.44
CA GLN A 341 10.00 28.58 -4.99
C GLN A 341 11.45 28.14 -4.71
N ALA A 342 12.31 29.06 -4.26
CA ALA A 342 13.66 28.77 -3.81
C ALA A 342 13.73 28.41 -2.32
N THR A 343 12.58 28.32 -1.63
CA THR A 343 12.50 27.84 -0.25
C THR A 343 13.06 26.43 -0.18
N ARG A 344 14.06 26.24 0.68
CA ARG A 344 14.68 24.94 0.98
C ARG A 344 14.06 24.35 2.23
N TYR A 345 13.76 23.06 2.18
CA TYR A 345 13.32 22.26 3.30
C TYR A 345 14.42 21.29 3.70
N PHE A 346 14.63 21.09 4.99
CA PHE A 346 15.66 20.21 5.52
C PHE A 346 15.31 19.70 6.92
N VAL A 347 15.90 18.58 7.31
CA VAL A 347 15.88 18.08 8.69
C VAL A 347 17.17 18.56 9.37
N ASP A 348 17.06 19.08 10.60
CA ASP A 348 18.23 19.53 11.35
C ASP A 348 19.20 18.35 11.62
N PRO A 349 20.50 18.45 11.26
CA PRO A 349 21.46 17.36 11.46
C PRO A 349 21.69 16.98 12.93
N GLY A 350 21.42 17.89 13.87
CA GLY A 350 21.41 17.63 15.30
C GLY A 350 20.20 16.80 15.72
N LEU A 351 19.04 16.98 15.07
CA LEU A 351 17.84 16.16 15.30
C LEU A 351 18.01 14.73 14.76
N LEU A 352 18.68 14.55 13.61
CA LEU A 352 19.03 13.21 13.11
C LEU A 352 20.00 12.46 14.04
N ARG A 353 20.92 13.19 14.67
CA ARG A 353 21.94 12.62 15.58
C ARG A 353 21.45 12.47 17.03
N SER A 354 20.55 13.33 17.47
CA SER A 354 20.00 13.33 18.82
C SER A 354 18.54 12.91 18.75
N LEU A 355 18.27 11.67 19.16
CA LEU A 355 16.91 11.13 19.27
C LEU A 355 16.08 11.81 20.39
N LYS A 356 16.59 12.92 20.95
CA LYS A 356 15.91 13.74 21.96
C LYS A 356 15.00 14.73 21.23
N PHE A 357 13.84 14.25 20.82
CA PHE A 357 12.75 15.14 20.45
C PHE A 357 12.38 15.97 21.68
N ALA A 358 12.61 17.28 21.66
CA ALA A 358 11.96 18.20 22.58
C ALA A 358 10.51 18.41 22.10
N GLY A 359 9.72 17.34 22.11
CA GLY A 359 8.31 17.40 21.78
C GLY A 359 7.54 17.87 23.01
N GLU A 360 6.84 19.00 22.91
CA GLU A 360 5.78 19.30 23.87
C GLU A 360 4.72 18.19 23.78
N THR A 361 4.50 17.47 24.88
CA THR A 361 3.43 16.47 24.97
C THR A 361 2.10 17.16 24.71
N THR A 362 1.41 16.78 23.62
CA THR A 362 0.10 17.34 23.26
C THR A 362 -0.96 16.24 23.21
N LEU A 363 -2.13 16.54 23.74
CA LEU A 363 -3.31 15.68 23.70
C LEU A 363 -4.03 15.74 22.34
N LYS A 364 -3.58 16.54 21.37
CA LYS A 364 -4.18 16.66 20.02
C LYS A 364 -4.40 15.32 19.31
N ARG A 365 -3.65 14.28 19.69
CA ARG A 365 -3.66 12.93 19.10
C ARG A 365 -3.79 11.80 20.10
N ILE A 366 -4.47 12.05 21.21
CA ILE A 366 -4.82 11.00 22.15
C ILE A 366 -5.59 9.88 21.45
N GLU A 367 -5.19 8.63 21.67
CA GLU A 367 -5.87 7.46 21.10
C GLU A 367 -7.34 7.40 21.58
N PRO A 368 -8.31 6.99 20.75
CA PRO A 368 -9.74 7.05 21.09
C PRO A 368 -10.10 6.38 22.42
N HIS A 369 -9.54 5.20 22.68
CA HIS A 369 -9.80 4.47 23.93
C HIS A 369 -9.23 5.18 25.16
N ARG A 370 -8.10 5.89 25.03
CA ARG A 370 -7.51 6.69 26.12
C ARG A 370 -8.31 7.96 26.37
N LEU A 371 -8.82 8.58 25.30
CA LEU A 371 -9.73 9.72 25.42
C LEU A 371 -11.03 9.32 26.11
N ALA A 372 -11.61 8.17 25.76
CA ALA A 372 -12.80 7.64 26.40
C ALA A 372 -12.56 7.39 27.91
N ALA A 373 -11.44 6.78 28.28
CA ALA A 373 -11.07 6.59 29.68
C ALA A 373 -10.91 7.94 30.41
N LEU A 374 -10.25 8.92 29.79
CA LEU A 374 -10.06 10.26 30.36
C LEU A 374 -11.39 11.02 30.54
N VAL A 375 -12.31 10.91 29.58
CA VAL A 375 -13.65 11.49 29.66
C VAL A 375 -14.49 10.82 30.75
N LEU A 376 -14.39 9.49 30.89
CA LEU A 376 -15.10 8.74 31.92
C LEU A 376 -14.60 9.13 33.33
N GLU A 377 -13.28 9.21 33.51
CA GLU A 377 -12.65 9.68 34.76
C GLU A 377 -13.07 11.12 35.10
N ASP A 378 -13.12 12.02 34.10
CA ASP A 378 -13.62 13.39 34.29
C ASP A 378 -15.09 13.40 34.77
N LEU A 379 -15.95 12.58 34.17
CA LEU A 379 -17.37 12.47 34.54
C LEU A 379 -17.61 11.81 35.90
N GLN A 380 -16.72 10.94 36.35
CA GLN A 380 -16.75 10.38 37.71
C GLN A 380 -16.42 11.47 38.76
N ARG A 381 -15.51 12.38 38.44
CA ARG A 381 -15.12 13.50 39.32
C ARG A 381 -16.11 14.66 39.25
N TYR A 382 -16.68 14.90 38.08
CA TYR A 382 -17.57 16.03 37.79
C TYR A 382 -18.86 15.54 37.12
N PRO A 383 -19.78 14.91 37.87
CA PRO A 383 -21.08 14.51 37.36
C PRO A 383 -21.90 15.73 36.90
N GLU A 384 -22.93 15.52 36.07
CA GLU A 384 -23.79 16.59 35.53
C GLU A 384 -23.03 17.60 34.65
N SER A 385 -22.03 17.14 33.90
CA SER A 385 -21.22 18.04 33.06
C SER A 385 -21.82 18.25 31.67
N ALA A 386 -21.66 19.47 31.12
CA ALA A 386 -21.90 19.72 29.70
C ALA A 386 -20.65 19.36 28.87
N ILE A 387 -20.82 19.05 27.58
CA ILE A 387 -19.70 18.68 26.68
C ILE A 387 -18.61 19.76 26.61
N SER A 388 -18.98 21.04 26.71
CA SER A 388 -18.03 22.15 26.74
C SER A 388 -17.14 22.15 27.98
N ASP A 389 -17.67 21.71 29.11
CA ASP A 389 -16.95 21.71 30.38
C ASP A 389 -16.01 20.50 30.45
N ILE A 390 -16.48 19.35 29.97
CA ILE A 390 -15.66 18.16 29.75
C ILE A 390 -14.48 18.50 28.83
N HIS A 391 -14.74 19.11 27.66
CA HIS A 391 -13.69 19.48 26.69
C HIS A 391 -12.63 20.41 27.29
N LYS A 392 -13.04 21.40 28.08
CA LYS A 392 -12.10 22.31 28.76
C LYS A 392 -11.19 21.57 29.74
N ARG A 393 -11.70 20.57 30.47
CA ARG A 393 -10.95 19.85 31.51
C ARG A 393 -10.08 18.72 30.97
N VAL A 394 -10.59 17.94 30.01
CA VAL A 394 -9.83 16.82 29.42
C VAL A 394 -8.73 17.28 28.47
N GLY A 395 -8.82 18.51 27.94
CA GLY A 395 -7.78 19.15 27.15
C GLY A 395 -8.35 20.02 26.03
N GLY A 396 -8.23 21.34 26.17
CA GLY A 396 -8.74 22.31 25.18
C GLY A 396 -8.08 22.21 23.80
N GLU A 397 -6.93 21.54 23.72
CA GLU A 397 -6.22 21.25 22.47
C GLU A 397 -6.77 20.02 21.71
N ILE A 398 -7.60 19.19 22.34
CA ILE A 398 -8.29 18.06 21.68
C ILE A 398 -9.41 18.62 20.80
N HIS A 399 -9.59 18.09 19.59
CA HIS A 399 -10.67 18.55 18.72
C HIS A 399 -12.04 18.17 19.31
N THR A 400 -12.99 19.11 19.39
CA THR A 400 -14.34 18.92 19.99
C THR A 400 -15.11 17.72 19.42
N LYS A 401 -15.00 17.46 18.11
CA LYS A 401 -15.57 16.24 17.47
C LYS A 401 -15.05 14.93 18.08
N GLN A 402 -13.79 14.86 18.53
CA GLN A 402 -13.23 13.65 19.14
C GLN A 402 -13.84 13.41 20.53
N VAL A 403 -13.99 14.47 21.35
CA VAL A 403 -14.67 14.39 22.65
C VAL A 403 -16.12 13.95 22.48
N LYS A 404 -16.81 14.47 21.45
CA LYS A 404 -18.18 14.05 21.12
C LYS A 404 -18.25 12.55 20.77
N ARG A 405 -17.34 12.07 19.92
CA ARG A 405 -17.28 10.66 19.53
C ARG A 405 -16.97 9.74 20.72
N ALA A 406 -16.07 10.16 21.61
CA ALA A 406 -15.77 9.42 22.84
C ALA A 406 -16.99 9.32 23.76
N LEU A 407 -17.77 10.40 23.89
CA LEU A 407 -19.04 10.37 24.63
C LEU A 407 -20.07 9.43 23.98
N GLU A 408 -20.19 9.45 22.65
CA GLU A 408 -21.09 8.55 21.92
C GLU A 408 -20.70 7.08 22.14
N GLU A 409 -19.41 6.75 22.06
CA GLU A 409 -18.88 5.40 22.34
C GLU A 409 -19.15 4.93 23.77
N LEU A 410 -18.96 5.81 24.77
CA LEU A 410 -19.23 5.49 26.17
C LEU A 410 -20.72 5.29 26.45
N ILE A 411 -21.59 6.02 25.75
CA ILE A 411 -23.05 5.86 25.83
C ILE A 411 -23.48 4.54 25.20
N GLU A 412 -22.95 4.20 24.03
CA GLU A 412 -23.23 2.91 23.36
C GLU A 412 -22.83 1.71 24.23
N ARG A 413 -21.75 1.85 25.01
CA ARG A 413 -21.29 0.82 25.96
C ARG A 413 -21.97 0.85 27.33
N GLY A 414 -22.89 1.79 27.56
CA GLY A 414 -23.61 1.94 28.83
C GLY A 414 -22.78 2.50 30.00
N ALA A 415 -21.55 2.97 29.76
CA ALA A 415 -20.67 3.53 30.77
C ALA A 415 -20.99 5.01 31.10
N VAL A 416 -21.71 5.70 30.22
CA VAL A 416 -22.16 7.09 30.41
C VAL A 416 -23.64 7.18 30.09
N ARG A 417 -24.40 7.89 30.94
CA ARG A 417 -25.80 8.26 30.70
C ARG A 417 -25.91 9.75 30.44
N PHE A 418 -27.00 10.17 29.81
CA PHE A 418 -27.28 11.57 29.54
C PHE A 418 -28.76 11.92 29.74
N GLU A 419 -29.03 13.20 29.98
CA GLU A 419 -30.37 13.78 30.06
C GLU A 419 -30.37 15.15 29.39
N GLY A 420 -31.54 15.60 28.93
CA GLY A 420 -31.71 16.86 28.22
C GLY A 420 -31.40 16.79 26.73
N ASN A 421 -31.76 17.86 26.01
CA ASN A 421 -31.68 17.93 24.54
C ASN A 421 -30.74 19.05 24.06
N TYR A 422 -30.06 18.80 22.94
CA TYR A 422 -29.16 19.75 22.27
C TYR A 422 -28.14 20.38 23.23
N ARG A 423 -28.18 21.72 23.40
CA ARG A 423 -27.28 22.48 24.28
C ARG A 423 -27.53 22.25 25.78
N TRP A 424 -28.68 21.70 26.13
CA TRP A 424 -29.07 21.41 27.51
C TRP A 424 -28.71 19.98 27.93
N ARG A 425 -28.02 19.22 27.07
CA ARG A 425 -27.58 17.87 27.39
C ARG A 425 -26.53 17.88 28.49
N ARG A 426 -26.72 17.03 29.49
CA ARG A 426 -25.81 16.78 30.61
C ARG A 426 -25.44 15.30 30.66
N TYR A 427 -24.24 14.99 31.11
CA TYR A 427 -23.68 13.65 31.12
C TYR A 427 -23.27 13.23 32.53
N TRP A 428 -23.43 11.93 32.84
CA TRP A 428 -23.01 11.30 34.09
C TRP A 428 -22.31 9.98 33.77
N ALA A 429 -21.24 9.66 34.51
CA ALA A 429 -20.73 8.29 34.54
C ALA A 429 -21.78 7.36 35.18
N VAL A 430 -21.93 6.16 34.63
CA VAL A 430 -22.74 5.09 35.20
C VAL A 430 -21.79 4.23 36.05
N ALA A 431 -22.18 3.99 37.30
CA ALA A 431 -21.38 3.23 38.27
C ALA A 431 -21.29 1.74 37.92
#